data_AF-A0AAE4I643-F1
#
_entry.id   AF-A0AAE4I643-F1
#
_cell.length_a   1.000
_cell.length_b   1.000
_cell.length_c   1.000
_cell.angle_alpha   90.00
_cell.angle_beta   90.00
_cell.angle_gamma   90.00
#
_symmetry.space_group_name_H-M   'P 1'
#
loop_
_entity.id
_entity.type
_entity.pdbx_description
1 polymer ?
#
loop_
_entity_poly.entity_id
_entity_poly.type
_entity_poly.pdbx_seq_one_letter_code
_entity_poly.pdbx_strand_id
1 'polypeptide(L)'
;MMETSKYKNRLGKQYKSLAFYAKEIQYDSGSRTISGYAAVFNNIDKSGDMLLKGCFSKSIQERGPGSSANDKIIMLWMHDMHEPIGRITLLQEDEKGLYFEASIDDVERGNQALKQLESGTLNQFSIGYSYVWEKCEYDRERDCLVVKEVILYEISVVSIGCNGETEYLGLKSAEEYESALESLPVVDTN
;
A
#
# COMPACT_ATOMS: atom_id res chain seq x y z
N MET A 1 -33.64 -14.09 13.81
CA MET A 1 -32.75 -14.76 12.85
C MET A 1 -31.47 -13.94 12.78
N MET A 2 -30.34 -14.49 13.21
CA MET A 2 -29.04 -13.82 13.08
C MET A 2 -28.75 -13.67 11.58
N GLU A 3 -28.75 -12.44 11.07
CA GLU A 3 -28.07 -12.14 9.81
C GLU A 3 -26.65 -12.66 9.94
N THR A 4 -26.36 -13.75 9.23
CA THR A 4 -25.02 -14.29 9.13
C THR A 4 -24.16 -13.23 8.46
N SER A 5 -23.46 -12.48 9.32
CA SER A 5 -22.51 -11.42 9.03
C SER A 5 -21.80 -11.64 7.69
N LYS A 6 -21.94 -10.66 6.78
CA LYS A 6 -21.27 -10.57 5.47
C LYS A 6 -19.74 -10.71 5.53
N TYR A 7 -19.18 -10.81 6.73
CA TYR A 7 -17.77 -10.94 7.06
C TYR A 7 -17.34 -12.36 7.47
N LYS A 8 -18.24 -13.35 7.51
CA LYS A 8 -17.89 -14.75 7.86
C LYS A 8 -16.76 -15.34 7.01
N ASN A 9 -16.63 -14.89 5.76
CA ASN A 9 -15.59 -15.35 4.82
C ASN A 9 -14.27 -14.57 4.94
N ARG A 10 -14.15 -13.61 5.86
CA ARG A 10 -12.94 -12.81 6.08
C ARG A 10 -12.08 -13.30 7.24
N LEU A 11 -12.35 -14.51 7.73
CA LEU A 11 -11.48 -15.17 8.70
C LEU A 11 -10.17 -15.57 8.00
N GLY A 12 -9.04 -14.97 8.37
CA GLY A 12 -7.71 -15.27 7.82
C GLY A 12 -7.01 -14.05 7.19
N LYS A 13 -5.89 -14.30 6.52
CA LYS A 13 -5.09 -13.27 5.85
C LYS A 13 -5.91 -12.61 4.73
N GLN A 14 -5.99 -11.30 4.77
CA GLN A 14 -6.58 -10.43 3.76
C GLN A 14 -5.49 -9.76 2.94
N TYR A 15 -5.87 -9.36 1.73
CA TYR A 15 -5.02 -8.59 0.82
C TYR A 15 -5.77 -7.31 0.45
N LYS A 16 -5.12 -6.16 0.63
CA LYS A 16 -5.67 -4.87 0.20
C LYS A 16 -4.67 -4.19 -0.71
N SER A 17 -5.07 -4.03 -1.96
CA SER A 17 -4.26 -3.38 -2.97
C SER A 17 -4.71 -1.94 -3.18
N LEU A 18 -3.75 -1.02 -3.26
CA LEU A 18 -3.97 0.37 -3.58
C LEU A 18 -3.22 0.74 -4.86
N ALA A 19 -3.95 1.39 -5.75
CA ALA A 19 -3.39 2.00 -6.94
C ALA A 19 -2.84 3.38 -6.58
N PHE A 20 -1.58 3.66 -6.95
CA PHE A 20 -1.03 5.02 -6.94
C PHE A 20 -0.62 5.40 -8.36
N TYR A 21 -0.55 6.71 -8.62
CA TYR A 21 0.12 7.20 -9.81
C TYR A 21 1.63 6.95 -9.65
N ALA A 22 2.26 6.40 -10.70
CA ALA A 22 3.70 6.14 -10.73
C ALA A 22 4.58 7.37 -10.39
N LYS A 23 4.02 8.60 -10.48
CA LYS A 23 4.68 9.86 -10.11
C LYS A 23 4.97 10.02 -8.61
N GLU A 24 4.28 9.31 -7.71
CA GLU A 24 4.56 9.38 -6.26
C GLU A 24 5.59 8.35 -5.79
N ILE A 25 6.02 7.44 -6.67
CA ILE A 25 7.03 6.42 -6.37
C ILE A 25 8.39 7.04 -6.68
N GLN A 26 9.18 7.31 -5.65
CA GLN A 26 10.57 7.71 -5.85
C GLN A 26 11.41 6.45 -6.06
N TYR A 27 12.16 6.46 -7.16
CA TYR A 27 13.14 5.43 -7.49
C TYR A 27 14.47 6.11 -7.79
N ASP A 28 15.53 5.57 -7.21
CA ASP A 28 16.91 5.88 -7.59
C ASP A 28 17.61 4.60 -8.04
N SER A 29 17.94 4.56 -9.34
CA SER A 29 18.57 3.41 -9.99
C SER A 29 19.95 3.05 -9.43
N GLY A 30 20.63 4.01 -8.77
CA GLY A 30 21.86 3.75 -8.04
C GLY A 30 21.63 3.07 -6.69
N SER A 31 20.47 3.27 -6.06
CA SER A 31 20.20 2.81 -4.70
C SER A 31 19.22 1.63 -4.56
N ARG A 32 18.64 1.13 -5.67
CA ARG A 32 17.65 0.02 -5.69
C ARG A 32 16.54 0.20 -4.63
N THR A 33 16.17 1.45 -4.39
CA THR A 33 15.18 1.82 -3.37
C THR A 33 13.86 2.16 -4.04
N ILE A 34 12.77 1.66 -3.46
CA ILE A 34 11.41 2.04 -3.83
C ILE A 34 10.72 2.65 -2.62
N SER A 35 9.84 3.61 -2.83
CA SER A 35 9.03 4.20 -1.77
C SER A 35 7.62 4.51 -2.25
N GLY A 36 6.71 4.68 -1.30
CA GLY A 36 5.34 5.07 -1.59
C GLY A 36 4.41 4.82 -0.43
N TYR A 37 3.12 4.96 -0.68
CA TYR A 37 2.08 4.59 0.27
C TYR A 37 1.60 3.18 -0.02
N ALA A 38 1.45 2.35 1.01
CA ALA A 38 0.91 0.98 0.91
C ALA A 38 -0.52 0.88 1.46
N ALA A 39 -0.96 1.89 2.22
CA ALA A 39 -2.32 2.08 2.73
C ALA A 39 -2.68 3.57 2.65
N VAL A 40 -3.97 3.90 2.47
CA VAL A 40 -4.52 5.26 2.69
C VAL A 40 -5.55 5.16 3.81
N PHE A 41 -5.63 6.18 4.65
CA PHE A 41 -6.57 6.23 5.77
C PHE A 41 -7.87 6.94 5.41
N ASN A 42 -8.92 6.64 6.17
CA ASN A 42 -10.22 7.31 6.12
C ASN A 42 -10.97 7.23 4.76
N ASN A 43 -10.51 6.40 3.83
CA ASN A 43 -11.25 6.06 2.61
C ASN A 43 -11.88 4.67 2.74
N ILE A 44 -13.07 4.50 2.16
CA ILE A 44 -13.72 3.19 2.02
C ILE A 44 -13.18 2.55 0.75
N ASP A 45 -12.50 1.42 0.86
CA ASP A 45 -12.00 0.68 -0.30
C ASP A 45 -13.08 -0.20 -0.96
N LYS A 46 -12.73 -0.86 -2.07
CA LYS A 46 -13.65 -1.78 -2.76
C LYS A 46 -14.05 -3.01 -1.95
N SER A 47 -13.30 -3.35 -0.90
CA SER A 47 -13.66 -4.40 0.05
C SER A 47 -14.63 -3.87 1.12
N GLY A 48 -14.95 -2.57 1.13
CA GLY A 48 -15.81 -1.94 2.12
C GLY A 48 -15.11 -1.70 3.45
N ASP A 49 -13.79 -1.58 3.47
CA ASP A 49 -13.01 -1.30 4.67
C ASP A 49 -12.56 0.16 4.71
N MET A 50 -12.66 0.76 5.89
CA MET A 50 -12.07 2.05 6.21
C MET A 50 -10.96 1.84 7.24
N LEU A 51 -9.70 1.99 6.80
CA LEU A 51 -8.55 1.93 7.70
C LEU A 51 -8.41 3.26 8.44
N LEU A 52 -8.27 3.22 9.76
CA LEU A 52 -7.97 4.42 10.54
C LEU A 52 -6.47 4.54 10.80
N LYS A 53 -6.00 5.78 10.90
CA LYS A 53 -4.64 6.08 11.36
C LYS A 53 -4.42 5.41 12.73
N GLY A 54 -3.29 4.73 12.89
CA GLY A 54 -2.98 3.96 14.10
C GLY A 54 -3.23 2.47 13.93
N CYS A 55 -3.94 2.03 12.88
CA CYS A 55 -4.26 0.62 12.72
C CYS A 55 -3.04 -0.27 12.44
N PHE A 56 -1.93 0.29 11.97
CA PHE A 56 -0.67 -0.43 11.76
C PHE A 56 0.32 -0.26 12.91
N SER A 57 0.15 0.74 13.77
CA SER A 57 1.11 1.16 14.80
C SER A 57 1.70 -0.01 15.60
N LYS A 58 0.86 -0.93 16.09
CA LYS A 58 1.32 -2.09 16.85
C LYS A 58 2.16 -3.06 16.00
N SER A 59 1.71 -3.36 14.79
CA SER A 59 2.47 -4.22 13.87
C SER A 59 3.82 -3.61 13.49
N ILE A 60 3.89 -2.29 13.29
CA ILE A 60 5.15 -1.58 13.01
C ILE A 60 6.08 -1.66 14.23
N GLN A 61 5.56 -1.46 15.44
CA GLN A 61 6.35 -1.56 16.67
C GLN A 61 6.92 -2.97 16.87
N GLU A 62 6.08 -4.00 16.68
CA GLU A 62 6.45 -5.39 16.94
C GLU A 62 7.34 -5.97 15.82
N ARG A 63 7.04 -5.69 14.55
CA ARG A 63 7.64 -6.36 13.38
C ARG A 63 8.17 -5.43 12.29
N GLY A 64 8.16 -4.13 12.53
CA GLY A 64 8.70 -3.15 11.57
C GLY A 64 10.22 -3.21 11.41
N PRO A 65 10.77 -2.37 10.51
CA PRO A 65 12.20 -2.34 10.22
C PRO A 65 13.08 -2.09 11.46
N GLY A 66 12.62 -1.24 12.39
CA GLY A 66 13.33 -0.93 13.64
C GLY A 66 13.13 -1.92 14.79
N SER A 67 12.28 -2.95 14.64
CA SER A 67 12.05 -3.91 15.74
C SER A 67 13.15 -4.96 15.83
N SER A 68 13.26 -5.66 16.96
CA SER A 68 14.18 -6.79 17.15
C SER A 68 13.60 -8.14 16.72
N ALA A 69 12.39 -8.16 16.14
CA ALA A 69 11.74 -9.38 15.71
C ALA A 69 12.49 -10.03 14.52
N ASN A 70 12.46 -11.36 14.49
CA ASN A 70 12.99 -12.14 13.37
C ASN A 70 12.00 -12.21 12.20
N ASP A 71 10.70 -12.20 12.49
CA ASP A 71 9.59 -12.26 11.53
C ASP A 71 9.15 -10.85 11.11
N LYS A 72 10.06 -10.07 10.53
CA LYS A 72 9.78 -8.70 10.10
C LYS A 72 8.71 -8.64 9.02
N ILE A 73 8.07 -7.48 8.90
CA ILE A 73 7.25 -7.11 7.74
C ILE A 73 8.18 -7.01 6.53
N ILE A 74 7.86 -7.75 5.47
CA ILE A 74 8.73 -7.91 4.27
C ILE A 74 8.10 -7.31 3.01
N MET A 75 8.95 -7.10 1.99
CA MET A 75 8.53 -6.71 0.65
C MET A 75 8.47 -7.95 -0.26
N LEU A 76 7.31 -8.22 -0.84
CA LEU A 76 7.06 -9.40 -1.67
C LEU A 76 6.69 -9.05 -3.11
N TRP A 77 6.75 -10.06 -3.96
CA TRP A 77 6.14 -10.04 -5.29
C TRP A 77 4.74 -10.65 -5.24
N MET A 78 3.70 -9.89 -5.65
CA MET A 78 2.33 -10.41 -5.86
C MET A 78 1.75 -11.19 -4.66
N HIS A 79 2.07 -10.79 -3.43
CA HIS A 79 1.69 -11.48 -2.18
C HIS A 79 2.23 -12.90 -2.01
N ASP A 80 3.15 -13.32 -2.86
CA ASP A 80 3.75 -14.64 -2.79
C ASP A 80 4.83 -14.68 -1.71
N MET A 81 4.54 -15.40 -0.62
CA MET A 81 5.45 -15.59 0.51
C MET A 81 6.73 -16.35 0.13
N HIS A 82 6.75 -17.00 -1.03
CA HIS A 82 7.93 -17.66 -1.58
C HIS A 82 8.81 -16.74 -2.41
N GLU A 83 8.35 -15.52 -2.71
CA GLU A 83 9.05 -14.55 -3.57
C GLU A 83 9.30 -13.22 -2.83
N PRO A 84 10.12 -13.23 -1.75
CA PRO A 84 10.60 -12.00 -1.16
C PRO A 84 11.54 -11.27 -2.13
N ILE A 85 11.28 -9.99 -2.32
CA ILE A 85 12.05 -9.15 -3.28
C ILE A 85 12.88 -8.08 -2.59
N GLY A 86 12.72 -7.88 -1.29
CA GLY A 86 13.50 -6.91 -0.55
C GLY A 86 13.10 -6.75 0.90
N ARG A 87 13.75 -5.79 1.55
CA ARG A 87 13.48 -5.42 2.95
C ARG A 87 12.95 -4.01 3.02
N ILE A 88 11.96 -3.82 3.89
CA ILE A 88 11.47 -2.49 4.25
C ILE A 88 12.54 -1.81 5.10
N THR A 89 12.91 -0.59 4.77
CA THR A 89 13.91 0.24 5.47
C THR A 89 13.25 1.32 6.33
N LEU A 90 12.08 1.80 5.91
CA LEU A 90 11.25 2.73 6.67
C LEU A 90 9.78 2.32 6.55
N LEU A 91 9.05 2.37 7.66
CA LEU A 91 7.62 2.08 7.71
C LEU A 91 6.97 2.95 8.77
N GLN A 92 6.06 3.83 8.37
CA GLN A 92 5.42 4.77 9.28
C GLN A 92 4.02 5.14 8.83
N GLU A 93 3.18 5.53 9.79
CA GLU A 93 1.87 6.11 9.52
C GLU A 93 1.97 7.64 9.55
N ASP A 94 1.39 8.32 8.57
CA ASP A 94 1.21 9.78 8.57
C ASP A 94 -0.28 10.16 8.43
N GLU A 95 -0.59 11.41 8.09
CA GLU A 95 -1.98 11.85 7.89
C GLU A 95 -2.63 11.22 6.65
N LYS A 96 -1.85 10.88 5.63
CA LYS A 96 -2.34 10.28 4.38
C LYS A 96 -2.53 8.78 4.55
N GLY A 97 -1.56 8.07 5.12
CA GLY A 97 -1.56 6.62 5.06
C GLY A 97 -0.34 5.93 5.67
N LEU A 98 -0.13 4.68 5.26
CA LEU A 98 1.05 3.88 5.60
C LEU A 98 2.13 4.13 4.55
N TYR A 99 3.10 4.97 4.87
CA TYR A 99 4.27 5.23 4.03
C TYR A 99 5.35 4.17 4.26
N PHE A 100 6.01 3.74 3.18
CA PHE A 100 7.14 2.82 3.25
C PHE A 100 8.29 3.25 2.34
N GLU A 101 9.48 2.79 2.71
CA GLU A 101 10.65 2.71 1.83
C GLU A 101 11.19 1.28 1.92
N ALA A 102 11.66 0.73 0.81
CA ALA A 102 12.24 -0.59 0.75
C ALA A 102 13.46 -0.65 -0.18
N SER A 103 14.48 -1.38 0.26
CA SER A 103 15.64 -1.74 -0.54
C SER A 103 15.34 -3.08 -1.22
N ILE A 104 15.41 -3.11 -2.55
CA ILE A 104 15.12 -4.27 -3.38
C ILE A 104 16.39 -5.08 -3.61
N ASP A 105 16.34 -6.36 -3.26
CA ASP A 105 17.47 -7.28 -3.35
C ASP A 105 17.79 -7.59 -4.82
N ASP A 106 19.06 -7.87 -5.12
CA ASP A 106 19.53 -8.26 -6.47
C ASP A 106 19.21 -9.72 -6.77
N VAL A 107 17.92 -9.99 -6.93
CA VAL A 107 17.34 -11.29 -7.29
C VAL A 107 16.44 -11.13 -8.52
N GLU A 108 16.12 -12.22 -9.19
CA GLU A 108 15.35 -12.22 -10.45
C GLU A 108 14.05 -11.41 -10.34
N ARG A 109 13.22 -11.71 -9.32
CA ARG A 109 11.96 -10.97 -9.10
C ARG A 109 12.15 -9.53 -8.66
N GLY A 110 13.18 -9.22 -7.88
CA GLY A 110 13.52 -7.84 -7.51
C GLY A 110 13.90 -7.01 -8.75
N ASN A 111 14.73 -7.57 -9.62
CA ASN A 111 15.14 -6.95 -10.88
C ASN A 111 13.95 -6.75 -11.83
N GLN A 112 13.05 -7.73 -11.90
CA GLN A 112 11.82 -7.60 -12.67
C GLN A 112 10.92 -6.49 -12.10
N ALA A 113 10.72 -6.46 -10.78
CA ALA A 113 9.91 -5.44 -10.11
C ALA A 113 10.42 -4.03 -10.42
N LEU A 114 11.74 -3.78 -10.28
CA LEU A 114 12.32 -2.47 -10.57
C LEU A 114 12.10 -2.05 -12.03
N LYS A 115 12.38 -2.92 -13.00
CA LYS A 115 12.18 -2.62 -14.43
C LYS A 115 10.71 -2.37 -14.78
N GLN A 116 9.80 -3.11 -14.15
CA GLN A 116 8.37 -2.96 -14.42
C GLN A 116 7.76 -1.75 -13.72
N LEU A 117 8.28 -1.37 -12.55
CA LEU A 117 7.99 -0.08 -11.92
C LEU A 117 8.52 1.08 -12.75
N GLU A 118 9.76 0.97 -13.25
CA GLU A 118 10.40 1.98 -14.11
C GLU A 118 9.61 2.18 -15.40
N SER A 119 9.24 1.12 -16.11
CA SER A 119 8.40 1.23 -17.31
C SER A 119 6.94 1.65 -17.03
N GLY A 120 6.52 1.66 -15.75
CA GLY A 120 5.14 1.88 -15.34
C GLY A 120 4.19 0.72 -15.66
N THR A 121 4.72 -0.45 -16.06
CA THR A 121 3.95 -1.69 -16.24
C THR A 121 3.34 -2.13 -14.91
N LEU A 122 4.12 -2.03 -13.83
CA LEU A 122 3.64 -2.10 -12.46
C LEU A 122 3.65 -0.67 -11.90
N ASN A 123 2.60 -0.31 -11.19
CA ASN A 123 2.49 1.01 -10.58
C ASN A 123 1.69 0.99 -9.27
N GLN A 124 1.49 -0.20 -8.69
CA GLN A 124 0.59 -0.40 -7.55
C GLN A 124 1.25 -1.24 -6.46
N PHE A 125 0.86 -0.96 -5.22
CA PHE A 125 1.28 -1.70 -4.04
C PHE A 125 0.08 -2.24 -3.28
N SER A 126 0.33 -3.24 -2.46
CA SER A 126 -0.69 -3.91 -1.69
C SER A 126 -0.15 -4.36 -0.36
N ILE A 127 -1.03 -4.49 0.64
CA ILE A 127 -0.70 -5.00 1.96
C ILE A 127 -1.37 -6.34 2.21
N GLY A 128 -0.63 -7.26 2.83
CA GLY A 128 -1.18 -8.47 3.41
C GLY A 128 -1.32 -8.34 4.91
N TYR A 129 -2.54 -8.46 5.43
CA TYR A 129 -2.82 -8.28 6.87
C TYR A 129 -3.95 -9.19 7.36
N SER A 130 -4.08 -9.35 8.66
CA SER A 130 -5.27 -9.94 9.30
C SER A 130 -5.94 -8.90 10.19
N TYR A 131 -7.27 -8.91 10.27
CA TYR A 131 -7.97 -8.06 11.23
C TYR A 131 -7.69 -8.50 12.66
N VAL A 132 -7.57 -7.52 13.56
CA VAL A 132 -7.83 -7.75 14.99
C VAL A 132 -9.32 -7.48 15.19
N TRP A 133 -10.13 -8.54 15.17
CA TRP A 133 -11.59 -8.42 15.09
C TRP A 133 -12.20 -7.64 16.26
N GLU A 134 -11.64 -7.70 17.47
CA GLU A 134 -12.14 -6.89 18.61
C GLU A 134 -11.88 -5.38 18.44
N LYS A 135 -11.07 -5.00 17.44
CA LYS A 135 -10.73 -3.62 17.10
C LYS A 135 -11.38 -3.17 15.79
N CYS A 136 -12.33 -3.94 15.27
CA CYS A 136 -13.09 -3.59 14.08
C CYS A 136 -14.55 -3.32 14.46
N GLU A 137 -15.14 -2.30 13.85
CA GLU A 137 -16.53 -1.89 14.09
C GLU A 137 -17.23 -1.69 12.75
N TYR A 138 -18.44 -2.23 12.60
CA TYR A 138 -19.21 -2.01 11.39
C TYR A 138 -20.03 -0.71 11.51
N ASP A 139 -19.75 0.24 10.63
CA ASP A 139 -20.49 1.48 10.48
C ASP A 139 -21.65 1.25 9.49
N ARG A 140 -22.87 1.26 10.02
CA ARG A 140 -24.09 1.05 9.23
C ARG A 140 -24.45 2.23 8.34
N GLU A 141 -24.10 3.44 8.74
CA GLU A 141 -24.44 4.66 7.98
C GLU A 141 -23.57 4.77 6.74
N ARG A 142 -22.28 4.42 6.88
CA ARG A 142 -21.30 4.43 5.79
C ARG A 142 -21.19 3.11 5.03
N ASP A 143 -21.92 2.08 5.48
CA ASP A 143 -21.84 0.70 4.98
C ASP A 143 -20.41 0.15 4.88
N CYS A 144 -19.59 0.40 5.89
CA CYS A 144 -18.17 -0.01 5.88
C CYS A 144 -17.71 -0.64 7.19
N LEU A 145 -16.69 -1.49 7.12
CA LEU A 145 -15.96 -1.98 8.29
C LEU A 145 -14.88 -0.95 8.65
N VAL A 146 -15.04 -0.30 9.80
CA VAL A 146 -14.04 0.59 10.38
C VAL A 146 -12.99 -0.25 11.09
N VAL A 147 -11.74 -0.16 10.63
CA VAL A 147 -10.63 -1.00 11.07
C VAL A 147 -9.66 -0.17 11.89
N LYS A 148 -9.58 -0.44 13.20
CA LYS A 148 -8.72 0.30 14.14
C LYS A 148 -7.41 -0.40 14.46
N GLU A 149 -7.27 -1.70 14.16
CA GLU A 149 -6.03 -2.45 14.36
C GLU A 149 -5.97 -3.64 13.40
N VAL A 150 -4.80 -3.86 12.82
CA VAL A 150 -4.50 -5.04 11.99
C VAL A 150 -3.15 -5.64 12.37
N ILE A 151 -3.01 -6.92 12.04
CA ILE A 151 -1.73 -7.64 12.03
C ILE A 151 -1.17 -7.55 10.61
N LEU A 152 -0.24 -6.63 10.35
CA LEU A 152 0.38 -6.40 9.03
C LEU A 152 1.56 -7.35 8.83
N TYR A 153 1.56 -8.12 7.74
CA TYR A 153 2.60 -9.12 7.45
C TYR A 153 3.57 -8.70 6.36
N GLU A 154 3.08 -8.03 5.32
CA GLU A 154 3.90 -7.71 4.14
C GLU A 154 3.30 -6.58 3.32
N ILE A 155 4.17 -5.98 2.51
CA ILE A 155 3.84 -5.10 1.41
C ILE A 155 4.28 -5.82 0.13
N SER A 156 3.51 -5.68 -0.95
CA SER A 156 3.81 -6.30 -2.23
C SER A 156 3.68 -5.31 -3.38
N VAL A 157 4.56 -5.43 -4.37
CA VAL A 157 4.25 -4.90 -5.71
C VAL A 157 3.21 -5.81 -6.37
N VAL A 158 2.20 -5.23 -7.00
CA VAL A 158 1.08 -5.98 -7.60
C VAL A 158 0.74 -5.53 -9.02
N SER A 159 0.18 -6.44 -9.83
CA SER A 159 -0.15 -6.22 -11.25
C SER A 159 -1.40 -5.38 -11.44
N ILE A 160 -2.44 -5.65 -10.66
CA ILE A 160 -3.68 -4.90 -10.61
C ILE A 160 -4.02 -4.73 -9.15
N GLY A 161 -4.07 -3.49 -8.68
CA GLY A 161 -4.60 -3.17 -7.37
C GLY A 161 -6.09 -2.86 -7.43
N CYS A 162 -6.70 -2.82 -6.25
CA CYS A 162 -8.14 -2.83 -6.09
C CYS A 162 -8.79 -1.47 -6.36
N ASN A 163 -8.11 -0.45 -6.91
CA ASN A 163 -8.76 0.79 -7.35
C ASN A 163 -8.65 0.93 -8.88
N GLY A 164 -9.81 1.06 -9.53
CA GLY A 164 -9.94 0.98 -11.00
C GLY A 164 -10.11 2.35 -11.67
N GLU A 165 -9.81 3.44 -10.96
CA GLU A 165 -9.91 4.81 -11.48
C GLU A 165 -8.53 5.45 -11.67
N THR A 166 -7.69 4.84 -12.50
CA THR A 166 -6.42 5.47 -12.87
C THR A 166 -6.18 5.33 -14.37
N GLU A 167 -6.23 6.49 -15.05
CA GLU A 167 -5.68 6.68 -16.39
C GLU A 167 -4.14 6.65 -16.31
N TYR A 168 -3.53 5.85 -17.18
CA TYR A 168 -2.08 5.79 -17.36
C TYR A 168 -1.63 6.97 -18.25
N LEU A 169 -0.92 7.94 -17.68
CA LEU A 169 -0.26 9.02 -18.41
C LEU A 169 1.23 9.02 -18.08
N GLY A 170 1.97 8.05 -18.64
CA GLY A 170 3.42 7.93 -18.84
C GLY A 170 4.46 8.71 -18.01
N LEU A 171 5.69 8.20 -17.98
CA LEU A 171 6.85 8.95 -17.47
C LEU A 171 7.01 10.26 -18.21
N LYS A 172 7.09 11.36 -17.46
CA LYS A 172 7.40 12.70 -17.96
C LYS A 172 8.68 13.18 -17.28
N SER A 173 9.60 13.76 -18.06
CA SER A 173 10.82 14.40 -17.52
C SER A 173 10.47 15.48 -16.50
N ALA A 174 11.44 15.93 -15.70
CA ALA A 174 11.24 17.01 -14.74
C ALA A 174 10.67 18.28 -15.40
N GLU A 175 11.10 18.61 -16.63
CA GLU A 175 10.54 19.75 -17.37
C GLU A 175 9.10 19.52 -17.82
N GLU A 176 8.75 18.29 -18.21
CA GLU A 176 7.39 17.91 -18.59
C GLU A 176 6.44 17.84 -17.37
N TYR A 177 6.99 17.72 -16.15
CA TYR A 177 6.25 17.85 -14.89
C TYR A 177 5.90 19.31 -14.59
N GLU A 178 6.86 20.24 -14.70
CA GLU A 178 6.63 21.67 -14.46
C GLU A 178 5.65 22.28 -15.46
N SER A 179 5.78 21.94 -16.74
CA SER A 179 4.86 22.41 -17.78
C SER A 179 3.44 21.83 -17.63
N ALA A 180 3.32 20.63 -17.06
CA ALA A 180 2.03 20.05 -16.71
C ALA A 180 1.39 20.73 -15.49
N LEU A 181 2.18 21.22 -14.52
CA LEU A 181 1.67 21.98 -13.38
C LEU A 181 1.17 23.37 -13.78
N GLU A 182 1.88 24.06 -14.67
CA GLU A 182 1.49 25.39 -15.17
C GLU A 182 0.20 25.37 -16.02
N SER A 183 -0.15 24.22 -16.60
CA SER A 183 -1.34 24.05 -17.44
C SER A 183 -2.56 23.52 -16.69
N LEU A 184 -2.43 23.23 -15.39
CA LEU A 184 -3.59 22.92 -14.56
C LEU A 184 -4.40 24.20 -14.31
N PRO A 185 -5.73 24.18 -14.49
CA PRO A 185 -6.56 25.32 -14.17
C PRO A 185 -6.44 25.60 -12.67
N VAL A 186 -6.04 26.83 -12.32
CA VAL A 186 -6.07 27.31 -10.94
C VAL A 186 -7.49 27.16 -10.44
N VAL A 187 -7.69 26.31 -9.44
CA VAL A 187 -8.97 26.20 -8.76
C VAL A 187 -9.09 27.46 -7.91
N ASP A 188 -9.86 28.43 -8.40
CA ASP A 188 -10.22 29.61 -7.62
C ASP A 188 -10.95 29.15 -6.36
N THR A 189 -10.27 29.25 -5.23
CA THR A 189 -10.89 29.11 -3.91
C THR A 189 -11.61 30.42 -3.62
N ASN A 190 -12.91 30.46 -3.93
CA ASN A 190 -13.87 31.41 -3.36
C ASN A 190 -14.44 30.87 -2.05
#